data_AF-A0A947FK04-F1
#
_entry.id   AF-A0A947FK04-F1
#
_cell.length_a   1.000
_cell.length_b   1.000
_cell.length_c   1.000
_cell.angle_alpha   90.00
_cell.angle_beta   90.00
_cell.angle_gamma   90.00
#
_symmetry.space_group_name_H-M   'P 1'
#
loop_
_entity.id
_entity.type
_entity.pdbx_description
1 polymer ?
#
loop_
_entity_poly.entity_id
_entity_poly.type
_entity_poly.pdbx_seq_one_letter_code
_entity_poly.pdbx_strand_id
1 'polypeptide(L)' 'EHGASVHFVTEEVDAGPIIIQARVPVLPGDTPETLAARVLVEEHRILPQAIRWFMEGKLSPNADDGQ' A
#
# COMPACT_ATOMS: atom_id res chain seq x y z
N GLU A 1 -2.26 -11.45 -10.41
CA GLU A 1 -2.76 -10.83 -9.16
C GLU A 1 -2.43 -9.33 -9.24
N HIS A 2 -3.27 -8.44 -8.70
CA HIS A 2 -3.01 -6.99 -8.64
C HIS A 2 -3.04 -6.53 -7.17
N GLY A 3 -2.78 -5.27 -6.89
CA GLY A 3 -2.92 -4.72 -5.55
C GLY A 3 -2.64 -3.22 -5.48
N ALA A 4 -2.47 -2.76 -4.24
CA ALA A 4 -1.99 -1.43 -3.89
C ALA A 4 -1.05 -1.51 -2.68
N SER A 5 -0.11 -0.58 -2.59
CA SER A 5 0.85 -0.46 -1.49
C SER A 5 0.85 0.96 -0.93
N VAL A 6 1.10 1.06 0.37
CA VAL A 6 1.48 2.33 1.02
C VAL A 6 2.90 2.15 1.53
N HIS A 7 3.80 3.08 1.20
CA HIS A 7 5.18 3.11 1.64
C HIS A 7 5.54 4.49 2.18
N PHE A 8 6.70 4.60 2.84
CA PHE A 8 7.33 5.89 3.05
C PHE A 8 7.90 6.43 1.72
N VAL A 9 7.95 7.75 1.58
CA VAL A 9 8.58 8.38 0.41
C VAL A 9 10.07 8.53 0.68
N THR A 10 10.91 8.15 -0.28
CA THR A 10 12.36 8.37 -0.30
C THR A 10 12.74 9.17 -1.55
N GLU A 11 14.03 9.48 -1.72
CA GLU A 11 14.52 10.21 -2.91
C GLU A 11 14.40 9.37 -4.19
N GLU A 12 14.53 8.05 -4.07
CA GLU A 12 14.34 7.13 -5.18
C GLU A 12 12.85 6.81 -5.35
N VAL A 13 12.38 6.84 -6.60
CA VAL A 13 10.97 6.63 -6.94
C VAL A 13 10.54 5.21 -6.54
N ASP A 14 9.46 5.12 -5.78
CA ASP A 14 8.85 3.87 -5.30
C ASP A 14 9.78 2.96 -4.46
N ALA A 15 10.85 3.51 -3.87
CA ALA A 15 11.87 2.72 -3.17
C ALA A 15 11.77 2.73 -1.64
N GLY A 16 10.81 3.46 -1.06
CA GLY A 16 10.73 3.55 0.39
C GLY A 16 10.14 2.29 1.05
N PRO A 17 10.40 2.08 2.35
CA PRO A 17 9.91 0.92 3.08
C PRO A 17 8.38 0.80 3.02
N ILE A 18 7.91 -0.39 2.68
CA ILE A 18 6.48 -0.72 2.59
C ILE A 18 5.88 -0.79 3.99
N ILE A 19 4.77 -0.08 4.18
CA ILE A 19 3.99 -0.07 5.43
C ILE A 19 2.89 -1.14 5.39
N ILE A 20 2.14 -1.20 4.28
CA ILE A 20 1.03 -2.13 4.08
C ILE A 20 0.80 -2.38 2.60
N GLN A 21 0.40 -3.61 2.26
CA GLN A 21 -0.05 -3.99 0.92
C GLN A 21 -1.42 -4.65 0.98
N ALA A 22 -2.25 -4.37 -0.02
CA ALA A 22 -3.47 -5.10 -0.29
C ALA A 22 -3.34 -5.86 -1.60
N ARG A 23 -3.85 -7.10 -1.62
CA ARG A 23 -3.94 -7.91 -2.84
C ARG A 23 -5.38 -7.91 -3.36
N VAL A 24 -5.51 -7.76 -4.66
CA VAL A 24 -6.77 -7.79 -5.40
C VAL A 24 -6.68 -8.91 -6.44
N PRO A 25 -7.56 -9.92 -6.41
CA PRO A 25 -7.60 -10.94 -7.43
C PRO A 25 -8.01 -10.31 -8.77
N VAL A 26 -7.47 -10.84 -9.87
CA VAL A 26 -7.99 -10.57 -11.21
C VAL A 26 -8.97 -11.69 -11.53
N LEU A 27 -10.22 -11.33 -11.81
CA LEU A 27 -11.31 -12.26 -12.05
C LEU A 27 -11.54 -12.45 -13.56
N PRO A 28 -12.05 -13.61 -14.00
CA PRO A 28 -12.44 -13.80 -15.38
C PRO A 28 -13.47 -12.75 -15.82
N GLY A 29 -13.20 -12.07 -16.94
CA GLY A 29 -14.08 -11.04 -17.49
C GLY A 29 -13.86 -9.63 -16.94
N ASP A 30 -12.84 -9.41 -16.12
CA ASP A 30 -12.46 -8.05 -15.74
C ASP A 30 -12.07 -7.21 -16.95
N THR A 31 -12.47 -5.94 -16.89
CA THR A 31 -11.87 -4.87 -17.68
C THR A 31 -10.87 -4.11 -16.80
N PRO A 32 -9.97 -3.30 -17.40
CA PRO A 32 -9.08 -2.44 -16.61
C PRO A 32 -9.85 -1.55 -15.62
N GLU A 33 -11.03 -1.07 -16.01
CA GLU A 33 -11.89 -0.23 -15.16
C GLU A 33 -12.47 -1.01 -13.97
N THR A 34 -12.95 -2.24 -14.17
CA THR A 34 -13.50 -3.04 -13.06
C THR A 34 -12.42 -3.48 -12.09
N LEU A 35 -11.23 -3.80 -12.60
CA LEU A 35 -10.06 -4.10 -11.78
C LEU A 35 -9.61 -2.87 -10.98
N ALA A 36 -9.50 -1.71 -11.63
CA ALA A 36 -9.12 -0.45 -10.98
C ALA A 36 -10.11 -0.04 -9.90
N ALA A 37 -11.42 -0.20 -10.13
CA ALA A 37 -12.43 0.07 -9.12
C ALA A 37 -12.25 -0.78 -7.85
N ARG A 38 -11.87 -2.06 -7.99
CA ARG A 38 -11.55 -2.91 -6.83
C ARG A 38 -10.23 -2.52 -6.15
N VAL A 39 -9.22 -2.11 -6.92
CA VAL A 39 -7.96 -1.59 -6.35
C VAL A 39 -8.22 -0.31 -5.54
N LEU A 40 -9.03 0.61 -6.05
CA LEU A 40 -9.36 1.87 -5.38
C LEU A 40 -10.08 1.65 -4.02
N VAL A 41 -10.93 0.62 -3.93
CA VAL A 41 -11.54 0.23 -2.64
C VAL A 41 -10.47 -0.20 -1.63
N GLU A 42 -9.47 -0.95 -2.06
CA GLU A 42 -8.37 -1.35 -1.18
C GLU A 42 -7.48 -0.16 -0.81
N GLU A 43 -7.20 0.77 -1.73
CA GLU A 43 -6.45 2.00 -1.44
C GLU A 43 -7.12 2.83 -0.34
N HIS A 44 -8.43 3.06 -0.46
CA HIS A 44 -9.22 3.75 0.56
C HIS A 44 -9.25 3.01 1.91
N ARG A 45 -8.99 1.70 1.93
CA ARG A 45 -8.90 0.92 3.16
C ARG A 45 -7.52 1.02 3.79
N ILE A 46 -6.45 0.84 3.01
CA ILE A 46 -5.09 0.69 3.54
C ILE A 46 -4.41 2.03 3.83
N LEU A 47 -4.72 3.11 3.09
CA LEU A 47 -4.12 4.42 3.33
C LEU A 47 -4.51 5.00 4.71
N PRO A 48 -5.80 5.08 5.10
CA PRO A 48 -6.17 5.53 6.44
C PRO A 48 -5.61 4.64 7.56
N GLN A 49 -5.45 3.34 7.30
CA GLN A 49 -4.84 2.41 8.26
C GLN A 49 -3.36 2.71 8.50
N ALA A 50 -2.61 2.98 7.42
CA ALA A 50 -1.20 3.40 7.51
C ALA A 50 -1.06 4.73 8.27
N ILE A 51 -1.93 5.71 7.97
CA ILE A 51 -1.96 6.99 8.68
C ILE A 51 -2.22 6.78 10.17
N ARG A 52 -3.20 5.93 10.53
CA ARG A 52 -3.47 5.61 11.94
C ARG A 52 -2.25 5.02 12.63
N TRP A 53 -1.61 4.02 12.03
CA TRP A 53 -0.41 3.42 12.62
C TRP A 53 0.73 4.44 12.79
N PHE A 54 0.89 5.35 11.85
CA PHE A 54 1.85 6.45 11.96
C PHE A 54 1.54 7.36 13.16
N MET A 55 0.27 7.78 13.30
CA MET A 55 -0.18 8.61 14.42
C MET A 55 -0.06 7.90 15.78
N GLU A 56 -0.19 6.58 15.80
CA GLU A 56 -0.01 5.74 17.00
C GLU A 56 1.47 5.47 17.33
N GLY A 57 2.42 5.97 16.51
CA GLY A 57 3.85 5.73 16.69
C GLY A 57 4.27 4.28 16.44
N LYS A 58 3.47 3.51 15.70
CA LYS A 58 3.72 2.08 15.41
C LYS A 58 4.60 1.84 14.20
N LEU A 59 4.95 2.90 13.47
CA LEU A 59 5.75 2.82 12.25
C LEU A 59 7.06 3.59 12.44
N SER A 60 8.15 2.99 11.98
CA SER A 60 9.46 3.64 11.90
C SER A 60 9.89 3.67 10.44
N PRO A 61 10.24 4.84 9.88
CA PRO A 61 10.71 4.95 8.50
C PRO A 61 12.10 4.34 8.29
N ASN A 62 12.84 4.10 9.36
CA ASN A 62 14.19 3.51 9.35
C ASN A 62 14.14 2.01 9.62
N ALA A 63 13.31 1.27 8.88
CA ALA A 63 13.35 -0.19 8.93
C ALA A 63 14.47 -0.74 8.02
N ASP A 64 15.69 -0.19 8.12
CA ASP A 64 16.92 -0.81 7.61
C ASP A 64 18.20 -0.25 8.27
N ASP A 65 18.16 0.12 9.55
CA ASP A 65 19.39 0.18 10.35
C ASP A 65 19.50 -1.15 11.10
N GLY A 66 19.93 -2.19 10.40
CA GLY A 66 20.29 -3.46 11.02
C GLY A 66 21.26 -3.21 12.19
N GLN A 67 20.78 -3.46 13.41
CA GLN A 67 21.61 -3.88 14.53
C GLN A 67 21.35 -5.35 14.82
#